data_AF-A0A453AMZ5-F1
#
_entry.id   AF-A0A453AMZ5-F1
#
_cell.length_a   1.000
_cell.length_b   1.000
_cell.length_c   1.000
_cell.angle_alpha   90.00
_cell.angle_beta   90.00
_cell.angle_gamma   90.00
#
_symmetry.space_group_name_H-M   'P 1'
#
loop_
_entity.id
_entity.type
_entity.pdbx_description
1 polymer ?
#
loop_
_entity_poly.entity_id
_entity_poly.type
_entity_poly.pdbx_seq_one_letter_code
_entity_poly.pdbx_strand_id
1 'polypeptide(L)'
;MTEELDTLLSYIEKDGGFRDACMTLQQRPLSVLEGDLQNLLELLQVFKNKVEEQCSKAEDLRNKMFQVSARQAYMKGILTQSSDTQYWDIWNRQNLSPEFEAKRQNILKANQNLTNQLVELERHFNNLEMNKFGETGRVASSRRAVYSNKSRSRYSPTISVEYPNAFC
;
A
#
# COMPACT_ATOMS: atom_id res chain seq x y z
N MET A 1 50.06 -12.91 -81.70
CA MET A 1 49.99 -13.07 -80.23
C MET A 1 50.22 -11.77 -79.46
N THR A 2 51.38 -11.12 -79.53
CA THR A 2 51.59 -9.83 -78.82
C THR A 2 50.77 -8.68 -79.40
N GLU A 3 50.72 -8.54 -80.73
CA GLU A 3 49.97 -7.45 -81.37
C GLU A 3 48.44 -7.57 -81.17
N GLU A 4 47.90 -8.78 -81.17
CA GLU A 4 46.47 -9.02 -80.92
C GLU A 4 46.09 -8.68 -79.48
N LEU A 5 46.99 -8.97 -78.53
CA LEU A 5 46.82 -8.64 -77.12
C LEU A 5 46.87 -7.13 -76.89
N ASP A 6 47.81 -6.42 -77.51
CA ASP A 6 47.91 -4.96 -77.44
C ASP A 6 46.69 -4.28 -78.06
N THR A 7 46.16 -4.83 -79.15
CA THR A 7 44.93 -4.33 -79.79
C THR A 7 43.71 -4.52 -78.89
N LEU A 8 43.62 -5.65 -78.18
CA LEU A 8 42.54 -5.93 -77.23
C LEU A 8 42.62 -4.99 -76.01
N LEU A 9 43.81 -4.80 -75.44
CA LEU A 9 44.07 -3.88 -74.34
C LEU A 9 43.69 -2.44 -74.73
N SER A 10 44.09 -2.00 -75.93
CA SER A 10 43.70 -0.71 -76.48
C SER A 10 42.17 -0.56 -76.57
N TYR A 11 41.44 -1.61 -76.95
CA TYR A 11 39.98 -1.60 -76.99
C TYR A 11 39.30 -1.53 -75.61
N ILE A 12 39.96 -2.05 -74.58
CA ILE A 12 39.48 -2.01 -73.20
C ILE A 12 39.74 -0.63 -72.58
N GLU A 13 40.92 -0.06 -72.82
CA GLU A 13 41.41 1.14 -72.13
C GLU A 13 41.11 2.46 -72.83
N LYS A 14 40.89 2.46 -74.15
CA LYS A 14 40.56 3.68 -74.89
C LYS A 14 39.31 4.36 -74.35
N ASP A 15 39.22 5.67 -74.54
CA ASP A 15 38.01 6.45 -74.25
C ASP A 15 36.82 5.90 -75.04
N GLY A 16 35.68 5.70 -74.37
CA GLY A 16 34.53 5.00 -74.92
C GLY A 16 34.73 3.49 -75.15
N GLY A 17 35.86 2.93 -74.71
CA GLY A 17 36.16 1.50 -74.69
C GLY A 17 35.39 0.74 -73.60
N PHE A 18 35.67 -0.56 -73.45
CA PHE A 18 34.91 -1.43 -72.55
C PHE A 18 34.91 -0.95 -71.09
N ARG A 19 36.06 -0.44 -70.61
CA ARG A 19 36.19 0.09 -69.24
C ARG A 19 35.23 1.27 -69.00
N ASP A 20 35.18 2.20 -69.93
CA ASP A 20 34.37 3.42 -69.82
C ASP A 20 32.87 3.12 -69.93
N ALA A 21 32.49 2.19 -70.82
CA ALA A 21 31.13 1.68 -70.94
C ALA A 21 30.65 0.99 -69.65
N CYS A 22 31.51 0.19 -69.01
CA CYS A 22 31.20 -0.41 -67.71
C CYS A 22 31.05 0.63 -66.59
N MET A 23 31.93 1.63 -66.53
CA MET A 23 31.88 2.70 -65.53
C MET A 23 30.58 3.52 -65.67
N THR A 24 30.23 3.93 -66.89
CA THR A 24 28.99 4.69 -67.15
C THR A 24 27.72 3.89 -66.88
N LEU A 25 27.70 2.58 -67.20
CA LEU A 25 26.57 1.71 -66.88
C LEU A 25 26.35 1.58 -65.35
N GLN A 26 27.43 1.53 -64.58
CA GLN A 26 27.38 1.37 -63.12
C GLN A 26 27.19 2.69 -62.36
N GLN A 27 27.57 3.82 -62.95
CA GLN A 27 27.55 5.12 -62.27
C GLN A 27 26.16 5.54 -61.80
N ARG A 28 25.14 5.35 -62.64
CA ARG A 28 23.75 5.71 -62.30
C ARG A 28 23.17 4.87 -61.16
N PRO A 29 23.19 3.52 -61.21
CA PRO A 29 22.69 2.71 -60.09
C PRO A 29 23.49 2.94 -58.80
N LEU A 30 24.81 3.18 -58.88
CA LEU A 30 25.63 3.51 -57.72
C LEU A 30 25.19 4.84 -57.09
N SER A 31 25.00 5.88 -57.90
CA SER A 31 24.56 7.19 -57.42
C SER A 31 23.16 7.15 -56.78
N VAL A 32 22.23 6.36 -57.34
CA VAL A 32 20.90 6.15 -56.74
C VAL A 32 21.03 5.45 -55.39
N LEU A 33 21.84 4.39 -55.31
CA LEU A 33 22.08 3.67 -54.06
C LEU A 33 22.70 4.57 -52.98
N GLU A 34 23.66 5.41 -53.33
CA GLU A 34 24.27 6.38 -52.41
C GLU A 34 23.22 7.38 -51.89
N GLY A 35 22.36 7.88 -52.76
CA GLY A 35 21.23 8.74 -52.37
C GLY A 35 20.25 8.05 -51.44
N ASP A 36 19.89 6.81 -51.72
CA ASP A 36 18.98 6.01 -50.89
C ASP A 36 19.60 5.71 -49.51
N LEU A 37 20.89 5.40 -49.46
CA LEU A 37 21.63 5.21 -48.21
C LEU A 37 21.67 6.49 -47.37
N GLN A 38 21.87 7.64 -48.01
CA GLN A 38 21.87 8.94 -47.34
C GLN A 38 20.48 9.26 -46.74
N ASN A 39 19.41 9.05 -47.51
CA ASN A 39 18.04 9.22 -47.05
C ASN A 39 17.72 8.30 -45.85
N LEU A 40 18.19 7.05 -45.91
CA LEU A 40 17.99 6.08 -44.82
C LEU A 40 18.74 6.51 -43.56
N LEU A 41 19.94 7.06 -43.70
CA LEU A 41 20.75 7.56 -42.59
C LEU A 41 20.07 8.75 -41.90
N GLU A 42 19.50 9.68 -42.68
CA GLU A 42 18.71 10.79 -42.16
C GLU A 42 17.46 10.31 -41.41
N LEU A 43 16.76 9.32 -41.96
CA LEU A 43 15.59 8.72 -41.32
C LEU A 43 15.95 8.03 -40.00
N LEU A 44 17.05 7.28 -39.97
CA LEU A 44 17.56 6.65 -38.75
C LEU A 44 17.92 7.68 -37.69
N GLN A 45 18.49 8.82 -38.09
CA GLN A 45 18.81 9.89 -37.15
C GLN A 45 17.53 10.49 -36.53
N VAL A 46 16.47 10.68 -37.32
CA VAL A 46 15.16 11.13 -36.81
C VAL A 46 14.59 10.13 -35.81
N PHE A 47 14.61 8.83 -36.13
CA PHE A 47 14.12 7.79 -35.22
C PHE A 47 14.95 7.71 -33.94
N LYS A 48 16.28 7.78 -34.04
CA LYS A 48 17.18 7.83 -32.88
C LYS A 48 16.81 8.96 -31.94
N ASN A 49 16.71 10.19 -32.47
CA ASN A 49 16.34 11.36 -31.67
C ASN A 49 14.95 11.17 -31.02
N LYS A 50 14.00 10.57 -31.73
CA LYS A 50 12.67 10.31 -31.19
C LYS A 50 12.68 9.31 -30.04
N VAL A 51 13.44 8.22 -30.18
CA VAL A 51 13.60 7.21 -29.14
C VAL A 51 14.27 7.80 -27.91
N GLU A 52 15.34 8.59 -28.09
CA GLU A 52 16.03 9.27 -26.99
C GLU A 52 15.09 10.22 -26.22
N GLU A 53 14.26 10.99 -26.93
CA GLU A 53 13.23 11.85 -26.33
C GLU A 53 12.22 11.04 -25.50
N GLN A 54 11.73 9.91 -26.03
CA GLN A 54 10.78 9.05 -25.33
C GLN A 54 11.41 8.37 -24.10
N CYS A 55 12.64 7.88 -24.22
CA CYS A 55 13.38 7.32 -23.08
C CYS A 55 13.53 8.35 -21.96
N SER A 56 13.89 9.58 -22.30
CA SER A 56 14.01 10.68 -21.33
C SER A 56 12.69 10.96 -20.61
N LYS A 57 11.56 10.97 -21.34
CA LYS A 57 10.22 11.15 -20.75
C LYS A 57 9.81 9.98 -19.85
N ALA A 58 10.10 8.75 -20.28
CA ALA A 58 9.81 7.56 -19.49
C ALA A 58 10.59 7.55 -18.17
N GLU A 59 11.85 7.99 -18.19
CA GLU A 59 12.67 8.10 -16.99
C GLU A 59 12.16 9.19 -16.03
N ASP A 60 11.74 10.35 -16.53
CA ASP A 60 11.11 11.39 -15.70
C ASP A 60 9.82 10.89 -15.03
N LEU A 61 8.95 10.20 -15.79
CA LEU A 61 7.74 9.59 -15.23
C LEU A 61 8.07 8.53 -14.17
N ARG A 62 9.10 7.71 -14.41
CA ARG A 62 9.58 6.72 -13.44
C ARG A 62 10.04 7.38 -12.14
N ASN A 63 10.78 8.47 -12.24
CA ASN A 63 11.24 9.24 -11.07
C ASN A 63 10.08 9.85 -10.29
N LYS A 64 9.09 10.42 -10.98
CA LYS A 64 7.86 10.93 -10.35
C LYS A 64 7.09 9.81 -9.64
N MET A 65 6.98 8.64 -10.26
CA MET A 65 6.35 7.47 -9.66
C MET A 65 7.08 7.03 -8.38
N PHE A 66 8.42 7.00 -8.38
CA PHE A 66 9.19 6.71 -7.16
C PHE A 66 8.91 7.71 -6.04
N GLN A 67 8.81 9.01 -6.35
CA GLN A 67 8.47 10.03 -5.35
C GLN A 67 7.07 9.82 -4.77
N VAL A 68 6.08 9.51 -5.63
CA VAL A 68 4.71 9.22 -5.19
C VAL A 68 4.68 7.98 -4.29
N SER A 69 5.35 6.91 -4.68
CA SER A 69 5.45 5.68 -3.89
C SER A 69 6.11 5.92 -2.53
N ALA A 70 7.18 6.73 -2.47
CA ALA A 70 7.82 7.10 -1.22
C ALA A 70 6.88 7.88 -0.29
N ARG A 71 6.12 8.86 -0.83
CA ARG A 71 5.11 9.60 -0.06
C ARG A 71 3.98 8.70 0.43
N GLN A 72 3.52 7.76 -0.41
CA GLN A 72 2.49 6.80 -0.03
C GLN A 72 2.97 5.89 1.11
N ALA A 73 4.20 5.38 1.04
CA ALA A 73 4.79 4.57 2.11
C ALA A 73 4.90 5.36 3.42
N TYR A 74 5.31 6.62 3.35
CA TYR A 74 5.36 7.51 4.51
C TYR A 74 3.98 7.74 5.14
N MET A 75 2.97 8.11 4.34
CA MET A 75 1.60 8.31 4.82
C MET A 75 1.01 7.04 5.42
N LYS A 76 1.27 5.88 4.78
CA LYS A 76 0.89 4.58 5.34
C LYS A 76 1.55 4.34 6.69
N GLY A 77 2.82 4.68 6.85
CA GLY A 77 3.54 4.63 8.13
C GLY A 77 2.86 5.44 9.22
N ILE A 78 2.53 6.70 8.94
CA ILE A 78 1.78 7.57 9.88
C ILE A 78 0.44 6.92 10.24
N LEU A 79 -0.32 6.48 9.24
CA LEU A 79 -1.62 5.86 9.49
C LEU A 79 -1.49 4.65 10.41
N THR A 80 -0.54 3.75 10.11
CA THR A 80 -0.30 2.56 10.94
C THR A 80 0.10 2.92 12.37
N GLN A 81 0.96 3.93 12.56
CA GLN A 81 1.34 4.41 13.89
C GLN A 81 0.16 5.04 14.63
N SER A 82 -0.66 5.83 13.94
CA SER A 82 -1.83 6.48 14.53
C SER A 82 -2.89 5.47 14.99
N SER A 83 -3.02 4.34 14.29
CA SER A 83 -3.91 3.25 14.65
C SER A 83 -3.34 2.30 15.70
N ASP A 84 -2.06 2.44 16.07
CA ASP A 84 -1.37 1.56 17.01
C ASP A 84 -1.40 2.14 18.43
N THR A 85 -2.28 1.61 19.26
CA THR A 85 -2.39 1.99 20.68
C THR A 85 -1.10 1.74 21.47
N GLN A 86 -0.29 0.73 21.09
CA GLN A 86 0.98 0.45 21.74
C GLN A 86 2.02 1.52 21.41
N TYR A 87 2.03 2.00 20.16
CA TYR A 87 2.88 3.13 19.76
C TYR A 87 2.56 4.38 20.57
N TRP A 88 1.27 4.72 20.72
CA TRP A 88 0.84 5.85 21.54
C TRP A 88 1.23 5.72 23.01
N ASP A 89 1.10 4.54 23.61
CA ASP A 89 1.51 4.30 24.99
C ASP A 89 3.02 4.53 25.22
N ILE A 90 3.86 4.08 24.27
CA ILE A 90 5.31 4.27 24.34
C ILE A 90 5.66 5.74 24.12
N TRP A 91 5.07 6.37 23.10
CA TRP A 91 5.31 7.79 22.79
C TRP A 91 4.92 8.67 23.98
N ASN A 92 3.76 8.43 24.59
CA ASN A 92 3.31 9.15 25.77
C ASN A 92 4.30 8.98 26.93
N ARG A 93 4.73 7.75 27.24
CA ARG A 93 5.72 7.53 28.32
C ARG A 93 7.05 8.24 28.09
N GLN A 94 7.47 8.40 26.84
CA GLN A 94 8.75 9.03 26.50
C GLN A 94 8.69 10.56 26.44
N ASN A 95 7.54 11.13 26.09
CA ASN A 95 7.38 12.57 25.85
C ASN A 95 6.62 13.29 26.96
N LEU A 96 5.97 12.58 27.88
CA LEU A 96 5.37 13.18 29.07
C LEU A 96 6.46 13.65 30.03
N SER A 97 6.25 14.83 30.63
CA SER A 97 7.11 15.26 31.73
C SER A 97 6.95 14.29 32.92
N PRO A 98 7.99 14.12 33.75
CA PRO A 98 7.94 13.22 34.91
C PRO A 98 6.75 13.51 35.84
N GLU A 99 6.39 14.78 36.01
CA GLU A 99 5.25 15.24 36.79
C GLU A 99 3.91 14.75 36.22
N PHE A 100 3.79 14.74 34.90
CA PHE A 100 2.58 14.32 34.22
C PHE A 100 2.41 12.79 34.24
N GLU A 101 3.51 12.03 34.11
CA GLU A 101 3.48 10.58 34.27
C GLU A 101 3.14 10.18 35.71
N ALA A 102 3.69 10.87 36.71
CA ALA A 102 3.32 10.67 38.11
C ALA A 102 1.82 10.90 38.35
N LYS A 103 1.25 11.97 37.78
CA LYS A 103 -0.18 12.25 37.84
C LYS A 103 -1.01 11.15 37.16
N ARG A 104 -0.58 10.67 35.99
CA ARG A 104 -1.22 9.56 35.27
C ARG A 104 -1.25 8.28 36.10
N GLN A 105 -0.12 7.90 36.71
CA GLN A 105 -0.05 6.71 37.58
C GLN A 105 -0.96 6.84 38.82
N ASN A 106 -1.03 8.03 39.42
CA ASN A 106 -1.93 8.28 40.54
C ASN A 106 -3.40 8.10 40.16
N ILE A 107 -3.83 8.60 38.99
CA ILE A 107 -5.20 8.42 38.48
C ILE A 107 -5.49 6.94 38.21
N LEU A 108 -4.57 6.22 37.56
CA LEU A 108 -4.73 4.78 37.30
C LEU A 108 -4.90 3.98 38.60
N LYS A 109 -4.08 4.29 39.61
CA LYS A 109 -4.16 3.66 40.93
C LYS A 109 -5.48 3.96 41.65
N ALA A 110 -5.95 5.22 41.57
CA ALA A 110 -7.23 5.62 42.15
C ALA A 110 -8.40 4.88 41.49
N ASN A 111 -8.40 4.78 40.16
CA ASN A 111 -9.42 4.04 39.41
C ASN A 111 -9.43 2.56 39.81
N GLN A 112 -8.27 1.90 39.88
CA GLN A 112 -8.21 0.50 40.30
C GLN A 112 -8.78 0.30 41.71
N ASN A 113 -8.46 1.21 42.64
CA ASN A 113 -8.99 1.15 44.00
C ASN A 113 -10.53 1.30 44.01
N LEU A 114 -11.06 2.27 43.25
CA LEU A 114 -12.51 2.46 43.13
C LEU A 114 -13.19 1.24 42.50
N THR A 115 -12.62 0.62 41.47
CA THR A 115 -13.13 -0.62 40.87
C THR A 115 -13.16 -1.75 41.91
N ASN A 116 -12.11 -1.90 42.71
CA ASN A 116 -12.07 -2.92 43.76
C ASN A 116 -13.14 -2.67 44.83
N GLN A 117 -13.35 -1.40 45.24
CA GLN A 117 -14.41 -1.04 46.18
C GLN A 117 -15.80 -1.33 45.59
N LEU A 118 -16.01 -1.08 44.31
CA LEU A 118 -17.26 -1.42 43.62
C LEU A 118 -17.54 -2.92 43.67
N VAL A 119 -16.52 -3.74 43.39
CA VAL A 119 -16.62 -5.21 43.46
C VAL A 119 -16.93 -5.69 44.87
N GLU A 120 -16.29 -5.11 45.90
CA GLU A 120 -16.60 -5.48 47.29
C GLU A 120 -18.01 -5.03 47.71
N LEU A 121 -18.47 -3.87 47.26
CA LEU A 121 -19.85 -3.43 47.48
C LEU A 121 -20.84 -4.37 46.81
N GLU A 122 -20.61 -4.76 45.55
CA GLU A 122 -21.45 -5.73 44.84
C GLU A 122 -21.49 -7.06 45.58
N ARG A 123 -20.33 -7.58 46.02
CA ARG A 123 -20.27 -8.79 46.85
C ARG A 123 -21.05 -8.64 48.15
N HIS A 124 -20.95 -7.49 48.83
CA HIS A 124 -21.66 -7.23 50.07
C HIS A 124 -23.19 -7.18 49.85
N PHE A 125 -23.65 -6.51 48.80
CA PHE A 125 -25.07 -6.49 48.43
C PHE A 125 -25.60 -7.88 48.11
N ASN A 126 -24.86 -8.67 47.31
CA ASN A 126 -25.24 -10.06 47.00
C ASN A 126 -25.36 -10.91 48.27
N ASN A 127 -24.43 -10.77 49.22
CA ASN A 127 -24.50 -11.46 50.51
C ASN A 127 -25.72 -11.04 51.34
N LEU A 128 -26.03 -9.75 51.39
CA LEU A 128 -27.22 -9.24 52.10
C LEU A 128 -28.51 -9.76 51.47
N GLU A 129 -28.59 -9.80 50.14
CA GLU A 129 -29.73 -10.34 49.41
C GLU A 129 -29.93 -11.83 49.77
N MET A 130 -28.86 -12.64 49.68
CA MET A 130 -28.90 -14.06 50.05
C MET A 130 -29.30 -14.29 51.51
N ASN A 131 -28.81 -13.45 52.45
CA ASN A 131 -29.15 -13.56 53.86
C ASN A 131 -30.61 -13.14 54.15
N LYS A 132 -31.12 -12.09 53.50
CA LYS A 132 -32.54 -11.68 53.62
C LYS A 132 -33.49 -12.75 53.10
N PHE A 133 -33.16 -13.42 51.99
CA PHE A 133 -34.00 -14.52 51.47
C PHE A 133 -33.78 -15.85 52.22
N GLY A 134 -32.63 -16.05 52.87
CA GLY A 134 -32.37 -17.20 53.73
C GLY A 134 -33.08 -17.14 55.09
N GLU A 135 -33.19 -15.96 55.69
CA GLU A 135 -33.76 -15.77 57.02
C GLU A 135 -35.29 -15.67 57.02
N THR A 136 -35.87 -15.19 55.92
CA THR A 136 -37.33 -15.23 55.71
C THR A 136 -37.85 -16.66 55.45
N GLY A 137 -36.95 -17.63 55.23
CA GLY A 137 -37.29 -19.05 55.09
C GLY A 137 -37.55 -19.79 56.41
N ARG A 138 -37.32 -19.17 57.59
CA ARG A 138 -37.40 -19.88 58.89
C ARG A 138 -38.53 -19.46 59.82
N VAL A 139 -39.41 -18.52 59.44
CA VAL A 139 -40.55 -18.08 60.28
C VAL A 139 -41.92 -18.43 59.68
N ALA A 140 -42.01 -19.44 58.83
CA ALA A 140 -43.30 -20.00 58.42
C ALA A 140 -43.31 -21.53 58.33
N SER A 141 -42.70 -22.22 59.30
CA SER A 141 -42.96 -23.65 59.51
C SER A 141 -44.26 -23.88 60.29
N SER A 142 -45.41 -23.57 59.66
CA SER A 142 -46.68 -24.27 59.91
C SER A 142 -47.82 -23.63 59.11
N ARG A 143 -48.04 -24.12 57.89
CA ARG A 143 -49.38 -24.58 57.48
C ARG A 143 -49.27 -25.41 56.21
N ARG A 144 -49.90 -26.58 56.29
CA ARG A 144 -50.07 -27.58 55.25
C ARG A 144 -50.86 -27.02 54.05
N ALA A 145 -50.60 -27.66 52.90
CA ALA A 145 -51.56 -28.13 51.90
C ALA A 145 -51.84 -27.29 50.62
N VAL A 146 -51.58 -27.99 49.50
CA VAL A 146 -52.48 -28.23 48.35
C VAL A 146 -52.37 -27.31 47.11
N TYR A 147 -51.88 -27.95 46.03
CA TYR A 147 -52.22 -27.83 44.60
C TYR A 147 -52.42 -26.44 43.96
N SER A 148 -51.68 -26.15 42.88
CA SER A 148 -52.19 -26.31 41.50
C SER A 148 -51.28 -25.64 40.46
N ASN A 149 -51.13 -26.34 39.33
CA ASN A 149 -50.54 -25.82 38.10
C ASN A 149 -51.35 -24.63 37.54
N LYS A 150 -50.66 -23.63 36.97
CA LYS A 150 -51.12 -22.96 35.75
C LYS A 150 -49.96 -22.31 34.99
N SER A 151 -50.01 -22.54 33.68
CA SER A 151 -48.99 -22.29 32.69
C SER A 151 -48.93 -20.83 32.21
N ARG A 152 -47.78 -20.51 31.59
CA ARG A 152 -47.60 -19.63 30.41
C ARG A 152 -47.55 -18.11 30.66
N SER A 153 -46.45 -17.49 30.25
CA SER A 153 -46.38 -16.67 29.01
C SER A 153 -45.48 -15.42 29.12
N ARG A 154 -44.58 -15.30 28.13
CA ARG A 154 -44.00 -14.08 27.51
C ARG A 154 -42.80 -13.36 28.17
N TYR A 155 -41.69 -13.43 27.42
CA TYR A 155 -40.73 -12.38 27.05
C TYR A 155 -40.42 -11.24 28.05
N SER A 156 -39.12 -11.13 28.38
CA SER A 156 -38.47 -9.84 28.64
C SER A 156 -37.20 -9.74 27.77
N PRO A 157 -36.86 -8.57 27.22
CA PRO A 157 -35.77 -8.41 26.25
C PRO A 157 -34.41 -8.31 26.95
N THR A 158 -33.39 -8.90 26.31
CA THR A 158 -31.99 -8.55 26.51
C THR A 158 -31.76 -7.10 26.09
N ILE A 159 -31.45 -6.23 27.05
CA ILE A 159 -30.87 -4.91 26.78
C ILE A 159 -29.38 -5.15 26.60
N SER A 160 -28.95 -5.19 25.33
CA SER A 160 -27.54 -5.03 24.96
C SER A 160 -27.17 -3.58 25.19
N VAL A 161 -26.30 -3.30 26.16
CA VAL A 161 -25.67 -1.98 26.27
C VAL A 161 -24.52 -1.94 25.27
N GLU A 162 -24.81 -1.37 24.11
CA GLU A 162 -23.80 -0.90 23.15
C GLU A 162 -23.00 0.23 23.81
N TYR A 163 -21.69 0.06 23.95
CA TYR A 163 -20.78 1.18 24.19
C TYR A 163 -20.52 1.87 22.85
N PRO A 164 -20.85 3.17 22.69
CA PRO A 164 -20.40 3.91 21.53
C PRO A 164 -18.89 4.14 21.63
N ASN A 165 -18.15 3.53 20.70
CA ASN A 165 -16.82 3.98 20.31
C ASN A 165 -16.92 5.45 19.88
N ALA A 166 -16.37 6.34 20.69
CA ALA A 166 -16.23 7.74 20.32
C ALA A 166 -14.96 8.30 20.96
N PHE A 167 -13.80 8.03 20.35
CA PHE A 167 -12.68 8.96 20.33
C PHE A 167 -11.91 8.76 19.02
N CYS A 168 -12.02 9.77 18.16
CA CYS A 168 -11.10 10.02 17.05
C CYS A 168 -9.79 10.62 17.60
#